data_AF-A0A2S2R8T8-F1
#
_entry.id   AF-A0A2S2R8T8-F1
#
_cell.length_a   1.000
_cell.length_b   1.000
_cell.length_c   1.000
_cell.angle_alpha   90.00
_cell.angle_beta   90.00
_cell.angle_gamma   90.00
#
_symmetry.space_group_name_H-M   'P 1'
#
loop_
_entity.id
_entity.type
_entity.pdbx_description
1 polymer ?
#
loop_
_entity_poly.entity_id
_entity_poly.type
_entity_poly.pdbx_seq_one_letter_code
_entity_poly.pdbx_strand_id
1 'polypeptide(L)'
;MEYMRGGELLDRLHKLKYFSEREASAIMQVVTSTICYLHKNGVVHRDLKPSNILYATDSASPDALRICDFGFAKQLRAENGLLMTPCYTANFVAPEVLKRQGYDAACDIWSLGVLLFTLLAG
;
A
#
# COMPACT_ATOMS: atom_id res chain seq x y z
N MET A 1 3.34 3.47 -18.31
CA MET A 1 3.27 2.39 -17.29
C MET A 1 3.47 1.07 -18.00
N GLU A 2 4.02 0.08 -17.29
CA GLU A 2 4.08 -1.31 -17.78
C GLU A 2 2.65 -1.88 -17.85
N TYR A 3 2.35 -2.63 -18.92
CA TYR A 3 1.06 -3.29 -19.07
C TYR A 3 1.00 -4.55 -18.21
N MET A 4 0.10 -4.56 -17.22
CA MET A 4 -0.11 -5.69 -16.31
C MET A 4 -1.09 -6.69 -16.93
N ARG A 5 -0.61 -7.89 -17.28
CA ARG A 5 -1.41 -8.86 -18.06
C ARG A 5 -2.40 -9.68 -17.22
N GLY A 6 -2.06 -9.91 -15.95
CA GLY A 6 -2.77 -10.86 -15.09
C GLY A 6 -4.07 -10.36 -14.45
N GLY A 7 -4.51 -9.15 -14.79
CA GLY A 7 -5.76 -8.55 -14.33
C GLY A 7 -5.75 -8.08 -12.86
N GLU A 8 -6.93 -7.69 -12.39
CA GLU A 8 -7.13 -7.16 -11.03
C GLU A 8 -7.27 -8.28 -9.99
N LEU A 9 -6.83 -8.00 -8.76
CA LEU A 9 -7.13 -8.86 -7.62
C LEU A 9 -8.65 -8.91 -7.34
N LEU A 10 -9.35 -7.79 -7.56
CA LEU A 10 -10.81 -7.72 -7.43
C LEU A 10 -11.53 -8.72 -8.34
N ASP A 11 -11.13 -8.82 -9.61
CA ASP A 11 -11.75 -9.75 -10.56
C ASP A 11 -11.61 -11.21 -10.11
N ARG A 12 -10.50 -11.54 -9.45
CA ARG A 12 -10.28 -12.88 -8.92
C ARG A 12 -11.11 -13.15 -7.69
N LEU A 13 -11.22 -12.18 -6.80
CA LEU A 13 -12.09 -12.27 -5.63
C LEU A 13 -13.53 -12.56 -6.05
N HIS A 14 -14.04 -11.83 -7.05
CA HIS A 14 -15.39 -12.07 -7.60
C HIS A 14 -15.56 -13.48 -8.19
N LYS A 15 -14.51 -14.04 -8.81
CA LYS A 15 -14.55 -15.39 -9.41
C LYS A 15 -14.47 -16.51 -8.37
N LEU A 16 -13.63 -16.35 -7.36
CA LEU A 16 -13.34 -17.39 -6.35
C LEU A 16 -14.28 -17.30 -5.13
N LYS A 17 -14.97 -16.17 -4.94
CA LYS A 17 -15.76 -15.78 -3.76
C LYS A 17 -14.96 -15.60 -2.47
N TYR A 18 -13.97 -16.44 -2.18
CA TYR A 18 -13.06 -16.26 -1.05
C TYR A 18 -11.72 -16.93 -1.35
N PHE A 19 -10.66 -16.49 -0.67
CA PHE A 19 -9.35 -17.12 -0.68
C PHE A 19 -9.17 -18.00 0.55
N SER A 20 -8.40 -19.09 0.42
CA SER A 20 -7.93 -19.80 1.60
C SER A 20 -7.00 -18.91 2.43
N GLU A 21 -6.88 -19.16 3.73
CA GLU A 21 -5.95 -18.41 4.60
C GLU A 21 -4.51 -18.43 4.07
N ARG A 22 -4.10 -19.55 3.47
CA ARG A 22 -2.77 -19.69 2.87
C ARG A 22 -2.58 -18.75 1.68
N GLU A 23 -3.56 -18.66 0.80
CA GLU A 23 -3.52 -17.75 -0.36
C GLU A 23 -3.60 -16.30 0.09
N ALA A 24 -4.52 -15.98 1.00
CA ALA A 24 -4.67 -14.64 1.57
C ALA A 24 -3.37 -14.19 2.26
N SER A 25 -2.73 -15.08 3.03
CA SER A 25 -1.44 -14.79 3.67
C SER A 25 -0.34 -14.49 2.65
N ALA A 26 -0.27 -15.23 1.55
CA ALA A 26 0.74 -15.01 0.51
C ALA A 26 0.52 -13.66 -0.21
N ILE A 27 -0.74 -13.32 -0.52
CA ILE A 27 -1.12 -12.02 -1.08
C ILE A 27 -0.75 -10.90 -0.11
N MET A 28 -1.16 -11.02 1.16
CA MET A 28 -0.91 -10.02 2.20
C MET A 28 0.57 -9.80 2.47
N GLN A 29 1.40 -10.84 2.37
CA GLN A 29 2.84 -10.71 2.52
C GLN A 29 3.42 -9.76 1.47
N VAL A 30 3.03 -9.90 0.20
CA VAL A 30 3.51 -9.05 -0.90
C VAL A 30 2.98 -7.63 -0.78
N VAL A 31 1.67 -7.47 -0.53
CA VAL A 31 1.03 -6.15 -0.41
C VAL A 31 1.59 -5.38 0.80
N THR A 32 1.71 -6.02 1.96
CA THR A 32 2.25 -5.40 3.17
C THR A 32 3.73 -5.04 3.01
N SER A 33 4.52 -5.90 2.37
CA SER A 33 5.93 -5.59 2.07
C SER A 33 6.06 -4.38 1.14
N THR A 34 5.17 -4.26 0.16
CA THR A 34 5.11 -3.11 -0.76
C THR A 34 4.72 -1.83 -0.02
N ILE A 35 3.69 -1.86 0.83
CA ILE A 35 3.29 -0.71 1.65
C ILE A 35 4.39 -0.31 2.63
N CYS A 36 5.05 -1.27 3.27
CA CYS A 36 6.19 -1.02 4.16
C CYS A 36 7.34 -0.32 3.41
N TYR A 37 7.63 -0.75 2.17
CA TYR A 37 8.59 -0.06 1.32
C TYR A 37 8.17 1.38 1.02
N LEU A 38 6.90 1.62 0.66
CA LEU A 38 6.39 2.97 0.41
C LEU A 38 6.53 3.86 1.66
N HIS A 39 6.07 3.38 2.81
CA HIS A 39 6.14 4.12 4.08
C HIS A 39 7.58 4.46 4.47
N LYS A 40 8.52 3.52 4.30
CA LYS A 40 9.96 3.75 4.53
C LYS A 40 10.55 4.83 3.62
N ASN A 41 10.01 4.99 2.42
CA ASN A 41 10.40 6.04 1.48
C ASN A 41 9.53 7.30 1.61
N GLY A 42 8.76 7.42 2.69
CA GLY A 42 7.91 8.58 2.96
C GLY A 42 6.80 8.72 1.92
N VAL A 43 6.25 7.63 1.40
CA VAL A 43 5.08 7.63 0.52
C VAL A 43 3.94 6.91 1.22
N VAL A 44 2.78 7.56 1.31
CA VAL A 44 1.53 6.95 1.79
C VAL A 44 0.59 6.77 0.62
N HIS A 45 -0.02 5.61 0.45
CA HIS A 45 -0.86 5.29 -0.70
C HIS A 45 -2.25 5.93 -0.62
N ARG A 46 -2.91 5.81 0.54
CA ARG A 46 -4.24 6.37 0.90
C ARG A 46 -5.46 5.83 0.14
N ASP A 47 -5.28 5.05 -0.92
CA ASP A 47 -6.39 4.41 -1.66
C ASP A 47 -6.12 2.91 -1.91
N LEU A 48 -5.66 2.19 -0.88
CA LEU A 48 -5.41 0.76 -1.01
C LEU A 48 -6.74 -0.02 -1.01
N LYS A 49 -7.01 -0.72 -2.12
CA LYS A 49 -8.22 -1.54 -2.34
C LYS A 49 -7.93 -2.63 -3.40
N PRO A 50 -8.73 -3.71 -3.48
CA PRO A 50 -8.47 -4.82 -4.40
C PRO A 50 -8.37 -4.42 -5.89
N SER A 51 -9.10 -3.40 -6.35
CA SER A 51 -9.02 -2.93 -7.74
C SER A 51 -7.70 -2.22 -8.07
N ASN A 52 -6.99 -1.72 -7.05
CA ASN A 52 -5.70 -1.04 -7.19
C ASN A 52 -4.52 -2.00 -7.02
N ILE A 53 -4.78 -3.31 -7.07
CA ILE A 53 -3.78 -4.37 -6.95
C ILE A 53 -3.90 -5.27 -8.17
N LEU A 54 -2.84 -5.31 -8.98
CA LEU A 54 -2.80 -6.01 -10.27
C LEU A 54 -1.78 -7.12 -10.27
N TYR A 55 -2.02 -8.16 -11.06
CA TYR A 55 -1.02 -9.17 -11.37
C TYR A 55 -0.23 -8.75 -12.61
N ALA A 56 1.09 -8.65 -12.50
CA ALA A 56 1.97 -8.33 -13.62
C ALA A 56 1.93 -9.40 -14.73
N THR A 57 1.70 -10.66 -14.35
CA THR A 57 1.66 -11.79 -15.28
C THR A 57 0.43 -12.65 -15.07
N ASP A 58 0.07 -13.44 -16.07
CA ASP A 58 -1.11 -14.33 -16.05
C ASP A 58 -0.94 -15.53 -15.09
N SER A 59 0.25 -15.69 -14.51
CA SER A 59 0.66 -16.82 -13.67
C SER A 59 -0.10 -16.96 -12.37
N ALA A 60 -0.96 -15.99 -12.01
CA ALA A 60 -1.69 -16.00 -10.76
C ALA A 60 -0.84 -15.96 -9.49
N SER A 61 0.48 -15.85 -9.60
CA SER A 61 1.38 -15.87 -8.46
C SER A 61 1.28 -14.59 -7.63
N PRO A 62 1.22 -14.69 -6.28
CA PRO A 62 1.33 -13.54 -5.40
C PRO A 62 2.55 -12.66 -5.67
N ASP A 63 3.69 -13.23 -6.09
CA ASP A 63 4.91 -12.46 -6.36
C ASP A 63 4.78 -11.51 -7.56
N ALA A 64 3.81 -11.78 -8.44
CA ALA A 64 3.48 -10.93 -9.56
C ALA A 64 2.59 -9.74 -9.16
N LEU A 65 2.14 -9.64 -7.90
CA LEU A 65 1.30 -8.54 -7.45
C LEU A 65 2.05 -7.21 -7.50
N ARG A 66 1.36 -6.17 -7.97
CA ARG A 66 1.81 -4.79 -8.05
C ARG A 66 0.69 -3.89 -7.59
N ILE A 67 1.01 -2.93 -6.72
CA ILE A 67 0.08 -1.85 -6.35
C ILE A 67 0.15 -0.79 -7.45
N CYS A 68 -1.02 -0.35 -7.90
CA CYS A 68 -1.16 0.72 -8.90
C CYS A 68 -2.04 1.85 -8.37
N ASP A 69 -2.19 2.89 -9.19
CA ASP A 69 -2.98 4.09 -8.90
C ASP A 69 -2.53 4.87 -7.66
N PHE A 70 -1.47 5.66 -7.85
CA PHE A 70 -0.94 6.59 -6.86
C PHE A 70 -1.61 7.98 -6.95
N GLY A 71 -2.79 8.11 -7.57
CA GLY A 71 -3.49 9.39 -7.74
C GLY A 71 -3.83 10.08 -6.43
N PHE A 72 -4.07 9.30 -5.37
CA PHE A 72 -4.27 9.79 -4.00
C PHE A 72 -3.02 9.69 -3.12
N ALA A 73 -1.90 9.19 -3.64
CA ALA A 73 -0.70 9.01 -2.85
C ALA A 73 -0.14 10.37 -2.38
N LYS A 74 0.52 10.35 -1.23
CA LYS A 74 1.16 11.53 -0.65
C LYS A 74 2.61 11.23 -0.34
N GLN A 75 3.50 12.00 -0.95
CA GLN A 75 4.89 12.06 -0.54
C GLN A 75 4.97 12.89 0.74
N LEU A 76 5.32 12.25 1.84
CA LEU A 76 5.74 12.87 3.08
C LEU A 76 7.16 13.46 2.89
N ARG A 77 7.29 14.46 2.01
CA ARG A 77 8.49 15.30 1.96
C ARG A 77 8.52 16.18 3.20
N ALA A 78 9.67 16.28 3.87
CA ALA A 78 10.03 17.53 4.53
C ALA A 78 10.11 18.58 3.41
N GLU A 79 9.33 19.67 3.50
CA GLU A 79 9.02 20.54 2.36
C GLU A 79 10.23 21.14 1.61
N ASN A 80 11.46 21.08 2.11
CA ASN A 80 12.61 21.69 1.43
C ASN A 80 13.81 20.74 1.32
N GLY A 81 14.16 20.36 0.09
CA GLY A 81 15.31 19.52 -0.27
C GLY A 81 16.69 20.17 -0.07
N LEU A 82 16.92 20.84 1.06
CA LEU A 82 18.20 21.49 1.39
C LEU A 82 18.80 21.05 2.74
N LEU A 83 18.15 20.16 3.49
CA LEU A 83 18.62 19.79 4.85
C LEU A 83 18.52 18.29 5.14
N MET A 84 18.96 17.44 4.21
CA MET A 84 19.18 16.01 4.51
C MET A 84 20.55 15.77 5.14
N THR A 85 20.85 16.52 6.20
CA THR A 85 21.75 16.06 7.25
C THR A 85 20.90 16.07 8.52
N PRO A 86 20.67 14.92 9.19
CA PRO A 86 19.91 14.88 10.43
C PRO A 86 20.74 15.53 11.53
N CYS A 87 20.69 16.85 11.59
CA CYS A 87 21.36 17.68 12.55
C CYS A 87 20.37 18.79 12.95
N TYR A 88 19.76 18.63 14.14
CA TYR A 88 19.25 19.73 14.97
C TYR A 88 18.04 20.56 14.48
N THR A 89 16.86 20.02 14.16
CA THR A 89 15.63 20.89 14.16
C THR A 89 14.26 20.18 14.30
N ALA A 90 14.16 19.01 14.93
CA ALA A 90 12.83 18.40 15.19
C ALA A 90 11.92 19.25 16.11
N ASN A 91 12.48 20.22 16.84
CA ASN A 91 11.76 21.06 17.81
C ASN A 91 10.92 22.20 17.20
N PHE A 92 10.99 22.45 15.89
CA PHE A 92 10.30 23.58 15.24
C PHE A 92 9.16 23.16 14.31
N VAL A 93 8.94 21.86 14.14
CA VAL A 93 7.79 21.35 13.38
C VAL A 93 6.58 21.34 14.30
N ALA A 94 5.50 22.00 13.87
CA ALA A 94 4.27 22.05 14.64
C ALA A 94 3.72 20.62 14.92
N PRO A 95 3.30 20.31 16.15
CA PRO A 95 2.98 18.96 16.58
C PRO A 95 1.83 18.32 15.76
N GLU A 96 0.94 19.11 15.19
CA GLU A 96 -0.13 18.66 14.30
C GLU A 96 0.40 18.13 12.96
N VAL A 97 1.53 18.63 12.46
CA VAL A 97 2.16 18.15 11.22
C VAL A 97 2.78 16.77 11.44
N LEU A 98 3.49 16.60 12.57
CA LEU A 98 4.04 15.30 12.98
C LEU A 98 2.92 14.28 13.27
N LYS A 99 1.83 14.70 13.92
CA LYS A 99 0.65 13.85 14.16
C LYS A 99 -0.06 13.44 12.87
N ARG A 100 -0.20 14.36 11.90
CA ARG A 100 -0.84 14.06 10.61
C ARG A 100 -0.05 13.05 9.78
N GLN A 101 1.28 13.04 9.85
CA GLN A 101 2.10 12.04 9.16
C GLN A 101 1.83 10.62 9.66
N GLY A 102 1.77 10.42 10.98
CA GLY A 102 1.41 9.13 11.58
C GLY A 102 -0.04 8.71 11.28
N TYR A 103 -0.96 9.68 11.24
CA TYR A 103 -2.35 9.44 10.87
C TYR A 103 -2.50 8.97 9.42
N ASP A 104 -1.82 9.61 8.47
CA ASP A 104 -1.88 9.25 7.04
C ASP A 104 -1.37 7.81 6.82
N ALA A 105 -0.24 7.42 7.44
CA ALA A 105 0.28 6.05 7.33
C ALA A 105 -0.66 5.01 7.96
N ALA A 106 -1.35 5.36 9.06
CA ALA A 106 -2.33 4.50 9.70
C ALA A 106 -3.55 4.20 8.80
N CYS A 107 -3.88 5.08 7.84
CA CYS A 107 -4.93 4.81 6.86
C CYS A 107 -4.59 3.59 5.99
N ASP A 108 -3.35 3.47 5.51
CA ASP A 108 -2.94 2.30 4.72
C ASP A 108 -2.99 1.01 5.55
N ILE A 109 -2.65 1.08 6.85
CA ILE A 109 -2.76 -0.06 7.77
C ILE A 109 -4.22 -0.50 7.97
N TRP A 110 -5.14 0.47 8.11
CA TRP A 110 -6.57 0.18 8.14
C TRP A 110 -7.03 -0.53 6.85
N SER A 111 -6.64 0.00 5.70
CA SER A 111 -6.98 -0.60 4.40
C SER A 111 -6.40 -2.00 4.22
N LEU A 112 -5.21 -2.30 4.75
CA LEU A 112 -4.66 -3.66 4.78
C LEU A 112 -5.55 -4.61 5.59
N GLY A 113 -6.11 -4.15 6.71
CA GLY A 113 -7.05 -4.94 7.51
C GLY A 113 -8.36 -5.21 6.77
N VAL A 114 -8.92 -4.19 6.11
CA VAL A 114 -10.11 -4.35 5.25
C VAL A 114 -9.83 -5.33 4.11
N LEU A 115 -8.67 -5.20 3.45
CA LEU A 115 -8.25 -6.11 2.38
C LEU A 115 -8.18 -7.56 2.87
N LEU A 116 -7.52 -7.83 4.00
CA LEU A 116 -7.44 -9.19 4.57
C LEU A 116 -8.82 -9.75 4.88
N PHE A 117 -9.70 -8.95 5.50
CA PHE A 117 -11.08 -9.36 5.77
C PHE A 117 -11.80 -9.73 4.47
N THR A 118 -11.73 -8.87 3.46
CA THR A 118 -12.35 -9.09 2.15
C THR A 118 -11.81 -10.35 1.47
N LEU A 119 -10.49 -10.61 1.53
CA LEU A 119 -9.91 -11.83 0.97
C LEU A 119 -10.45 -13.12 1.61
N LEU A 120 -10.72 -13.10 2.92
CA LEU A 120 -11.18 -14.28 3.67
C LEU A 120 -12.71 -14.45 3.66
N ALA A 121 -13.45 -13.35 3.68
CA ALA A 121 -14.91 -13.37 3.84
C ALA A 121 -15.68 -13.28 2.52
N GLY A 122 -15.06 -12.75 1.45
CA GLY A 122 -15.73 -12.46 0.18
C GLY A 122 -16.45 -11.13 0.18
#